data_AF-A0A3R5TKT6-F1
#
_entry.id   AF-A0A3R5TKT6-F1
#
_cell.length_a   1.000
_cell.length_b   1.000
_cell.length_c   1.000
_cell.angle_alpha   90.00
_cell.angle_beta   90.00
_cell.angle_gamma   90.00
#
_symmetry.space_group_name_H-M   'P 1'
#
loop_
_entity.id
_entity.type
_entity.pdbx_description
1 polymer ?
#
loop_
_entity_poly.entity_id
_entity_poly.type
_entity_poly.pdbx_seq_one_letter_code
_entity_poly.pdbx_strand_id
1 'polypeptide(L)'
;MEVTWDEVEDTREVMKGRLYGYQINYYSDDDIEPLYKTYIRFPGQMGSAVCIGLWADSNFWFQIQVYNTAGLGPVSDSYKQETLHFASRLYPTEVAVYSHSATSVLLKWRGILIEFDEATIVNYRLYLWPSNEHFRSAEEIDTDGLVTSYILTNLKKGIIYAVRIAAISDGGEGKKSITLYFTLTDKTMSN
;
A
#
# COMPACT_ATOMS: atom_id res chain seq x y z
N MET A 1 1.94 7.56 -6.17
CA MET A 1 1.07 7.82 -7.34
C MET A 1 1.89 7.54 -8.60
N GLU A 2 1.36 6.74 -9.53
CA GLU A 2 2.03 6.50 -10.83
C GLU A 2 1.71 7.64 -11.80
N VAL A 3 2.73 8.16 -12.47
CA VAL A 3 2.63 9.17 -13.53
C VAL A 3 3.17 8.56 -14.81
N THR A 4 2.43 8.69 -15.91
CA THR A 4 2.80 8.13 -17.22
C THR A 4 2.90 9.24 -18.26
N TRP A 5 3.74 9.03 -19.28
CA TRP A 5 3.95 9.96 -20.38
C TRP A 5 4.46 9.25 -21.63
N ASP A 6 4.28 9.91 -22.78
CA ASP A 6 4.87 9.46 -24.04
C ASP A 6 6.38 9.73 -24.03
N GLU A 7 7.17 8.68 -24.24
CA GLU A 7 8.62 8.78 -24.27
C GLU A 7 9.09 9.68 -25.42
N VAL A 8 10.11 10.48 -25.14
CA VAL A 8 10.80 11.23 -26.19
C VAL A 8 11.83 10.32 -26.85
N GLU A 9 11.83 10.27 -28.18
CA GLU A 9 12.81 9.50 -28.93
C GLU A 9 14.25 9.94 -28.60
N ASP A 10 15.11 9.02 -28.14
CA ASP A 10 16.53 9.27 -27.89
C ASP A 10 17.35 9.31 -29.19
N THR A 11 17.00 10.25 -30.06
CA THR A 11 17.73 10.58 -31.28
C THR A 11 18.45 11.91 -31.13
N ARG A 12 19.56 12.09 -31.86
CA ARG A 12 20.37 13.31 -31.78
C ARG A 12 19.58 14.54 -32.23
N GLU A 13 18.66 14.35 -33.16
CA GLU A 13 17.81 15.37 -33.76
C GLU A 13 16.78 15.90 -32.77
N VAL A 14 16.13 14.98 -32.03
CA VAL A 14 15.10 15.30 -31.03
C VAL A 14 15.74 15.80 -29.74
N MET A 15 16.74 15.08 -29.23
CA MET A 15 17.35 15.38 -27.93
C MET A 15 18.41 16.48 -27.99
N LYS A 16 18.90 16.84 -29.18
CA LYS A 16 20.03 17.77 -29.38
C LYS A 16 21.22 17.45 -28.46
N GLY A 17 21.43 16.16 -28.19
CA GLY A 17 22.32 15.65 -27.15
C GLY A 17 21.99 14.19 -26.83
N ARG A 18 22.57 13.67 -25.73
CA ARG A 18 22.26 12.33 -25.20
C ARG A 18 21.22 12.46 -24.09
N LEU A 19 20.15 11.66 -24.13
CA LEU A 19 19.19 11.59 -23.04
C LEU A 19 19.86 11.15 -21.73
N TYR A 20 19.64 11.92 -20.67
CA TYR A 20 20.03 11.54 -19.32
C TYR A 20 18.86 11.07 -18.49
N GLY A 21 17.66 11.61 -18.73
CA GLY A 21 16.45 11.13 -18.08
C GLY A 21 15.32 12.16 -18.10
N TYR A 22 14.37 11.96 -17.18
CA TYR A 22 13.17 12.75 -17.03
C TYR A 22 13.10 13.38 -15.64
N GLN A 23 12.58 14.60 -15.56
CA GLN A 23 12.25 15.29 -14.32
C GLN A 23 10.73 15.45 -14.25
N ILE A 24 10.13 14.97 -13.17
CA ILE A 24 8.74 15.24 -12.83
C ILE A 24 8.72 16.39 -11.83
N ASN A 25 8.12 17.51 -12.22
CA ASN A 25 7.82 18.63 -11.35
C ASN A 25 6.40 18.49 -10.83
N TYR A 26 6.18 18.73 -9.55
CA TYR A 26 4.86 18.67 -8.94
C TYR A 26 4.67 19.72 -7.84
N TYR A 27 3.42 20.11 -7.63
CA TYR A 27 3.00 21.10 -6.62
C TYR A 27 1.53 20.87 -6.26
N SER A 28 1.14 21.29 -5.05
CA SER A 28 -0.25 21.19 -4.59
C SER A 28 -1.12 22.16 -5.37
N ASP A 29 -2.37 21.78 -5.67
CA ASP A 29 -3.36 22.69 -6.23
C ASP A 29 -3.71 23.85 -5.27
N ASP A 30 -3.50 23.65 -3.97
CA ASP A 30 -3.71 24.66 -2.94
C ASP A 30 -2.55 25.68 -2.84
N ASP A 31 -1.45 25.46 -3.57
CA ASP A 31 -0.31 26.39 -3.55
C ASP A 31 -0.63 27.65 -4.37
N ILE A 32 -0.83 28.77 -3.67
CA ILE A 32 -1.30 30.06 -4.23
C ILE A 32 -0.34 30.63 -5.30
N GLU A 33 0.95 30.36 -5.17
CA GLU A 33 1.98 30.58 -6.19
C GLU A 33 3.10 29.55 -5.95
N PRO A 34 3.28 28.50 -6.76
CA PRO A 34 4.34 27.52 -6.53
C PRO A 34 5.70 28.15 -6.85
N LEU A 35 6.19 29.01 -5.94
CA LEU A 35 7.50 29.67 -5.94
C LEU A 35 8.64 28.64 -6.04
N TYR A 36 8.36 27.40 -5.62
CA TYR A 36 9.21 26.24 -5.78
C TYR A 36 8.36 25.03 -6.17
N LYS A 37 8.53 24.55 -7.41
CA LYS A 37 8.04 23.22 -7.79
C LYS A 37 8.96 22.19 -7.17
N THR A 38 8.41 21.26 -6.42
CA THR A 38 9.18 20.09 -5.99
C THR A 38 9.42 19.21 -7.21
N TYR A 39 10.55 18.52 -7.28
CA TYR A 39 10.83 17.65 -8.41
C TYR A 39 11.51 16.35 -7.99
N ILE A 40 11.29 15.32 -8.80
CA ILE A 40 12.02 14.04 -8.74
C ILE A 40 12.63 13.79 -10.12
N ARG A 41 13.87 13.32 -10.16
CA ARG A 41 14.57 12.95 -11.40
C ARG A 41 14.68 11.44 -11.50
N PHE A 42 14.42 10.95 -12.70
CA PHE A 42 14.49 9.56 -13.05
C PHE A 42 15.46 9.40 -14.24
N PRO A 43 16.58 8.66 -14.07
CA PRO A 43 17.58 8.52 -15.11
C PRO A 43 17.15 7.49 -16.17
N GLY A 44 17.60 7.71 -17.41
CA GLY A 44 17.37 6.81 -18.52
C GLY A 44 16.03 7.04 -19.24
N GLN A 45 15.78 6.20 -20.25
CA GLN A 45 14.54 6.25 -21.02
C GLN A 45 13.42 5.51 -20.27
N MET A 46 12.27 6.17 -20.10
CA MET A 46 11.08 5.61 -19.48
C MET A 46 9.84 6.44 -19.84
N GLY A 47 8.67 5.80 -19.83
CA GLY A 47 7.35 6.41 -20.02
C GLY A 47 6.46 6.37 -18.77
N SER A 48 7.00 5.95 -17.62
CA SER A 48 6.30 6.04 -16.34
C SER A 48 7.24 6.12 -15.15
N ALA A 49 6.76 6.70 -14.05
CA ALA A 49 7.45 6.68 -12.77
C ALA A 49 6.49 6.89 -11.58
N VAL A 50 6.93 6.48 -10.39
CA VAL A 50 6.17 6.62 -9.15
C VAL A 50 6.62 7.88 -8.39
N CYS A 51 5.68 8.81 -8.20
CA CYS A 51 5.82 9.93 -7.28
C CYS A 51 5.43 9.50 -5.86
N ILE A 52 6.34 9.67 -4.90
CA ILE A 52 6.16 9.32 -3.49
C ILE A 52 6.15 10.57 -2.60
N GLY A 53 5.60 10.46 -1.40
CA GLY A 53 5.58 11.56 -0.42
C GLY A 53 4.58 12.66 -0.72
N LEU A 54 3.56 12.38 -1.55
CA LEU A 54 2.42 13.26 -1.75
C LEU A 54 1.46 13.14 -0.57
N TRP A 55 0.79 14.23 -0.20
CA TRP A 55 -0.31 14.19 0.75
C TRP A 55 -1.47 13.39 0.15
N ALA A 56 -2.12 12.55 0.95
CA ALA A 56 -3.32 11.82 0.53
C ALA A 56 -4.53 12.77 0.48
N ASP A 57 -5.58 12.37 -0.24
CA ASP A 57 -6.81 13.15 -0.40
C ASP A 57 -6.53 14.62 -0.82
N SER A 58 -5.61 14.80 -1.76
CA SER A 58 -5.10 16.10 -2.18
C SER A 58 -4.95 16.16 -3.70
N ASN A 59 -5.18 17.34 -4.26
CA ASN A 59 -4.99 17.58 -5.68
C ASN A 59 -3.57 18.06 -5.96
N PHE A 60 -2.89 17.42 -6.91
CA PHE A 60 -1.55 17.79 -7.34
C PHE A 60 -1.51 18.05 -8.84
N TRP A 61 -0.69 19.02 -9.23
CA TRP A 61 -0.32 19.25 -10.62
C TRP A 61 1.02 18.59 -10.92
N PHE A 62 1.14 17.97 -12.10
CA PHE A 62 2.33 17.30 -12.58
C PHE A 62 2.76 17.87 -13.92
N GLN A 63 4.06 18.02 -14.10
CA GLN A 63 4.69 18.46 -15.34
C GLN A 63 5.98 17.68 -15.57
N ILE A 64 6.27 17.35 -16.83
CA ILE A 64 7.39 16.48 -17.17
C ILE A 64 8.34 17.23 -18.10
N GLN A 65 9.64 17.02 -17.89
CA GLN A 65 10.72 17.56 -18.71
C GLN A 65 11.76 16.49 -18.95
N VAL A 66 12.30 16.42 -20.17
CA VAL A 66 13.54 15.68 -20.41
C VAL A 66 14.72 16.49 -19.91
N TYR A 67 15.81 15.84 -19.53
CA TYR A 67 17.10 16.51 -19.35
C TYR A 67 18.23 15.76 -20.04
N ASN A 68 19.19 16.54 -20.53
CA ASN A 68 20.39 16.08 -21.23
C ASN A 68 21.62 16.83 -20.68
N THR A 69 22.76 16.70 -21.36
CA THR A 69 24.02 17.39 -21.02
C THR A 69 23.93 18.92 -21.01
N ALA A 70 23.01 19.51 -21.78
CA ALA A 70 22.82 20.95 -21.87
C ALA A 70 21.88 21.48 -20.77
N GLY A 71 21.07 20.61 -20.16
CA GLY A 71 20.17 20.95 -19.07
C GLY A 71 18.76 20.42 -19.29
N LEU A 72 17.78 21.13 -18.73
CA LEU A 72 16.35 20.82 -18.82
C LEU A 72 15.80 21.24 -20.19
N GLY A 73 15.01 20.36 -20.79
CA GLY A 73 14.20 20.65 -21.97
C GLY A 73 12.92 21.43 -21.64
N PRO A 74 12.04 21.63 -22.63
CA PRO A 74 10.76 22.30 -22.42
C PRO A 74 9.85 21.52 -21.45
N VAL A 75 9.07 22.26 -20.67
CA VAL A 75 8.03 21.73 -19.76
C VAL A 75 6.83 21.26 -20.59
N SER A 76 6.28 20.09 -20.26
CA SER A 76 4.97 19.66 -20.74
C SER A 76 3.84 20.57 -20.26
N ASP A 77 2.64 20.35 -20.77
CA ASP A 77 1.43 20.87 -20.14
C ASP A 77 1.27 20.33 -18.71
N SER A 78 0.56 21.08 -17.87
CA SER A 78 0.24 20.66 -16.51
C SER A 78 -0.91 19.65 -16.52
N TYR A 79 -0.73 18.53 -15.84
CA TYR A 79 -1.78 17.55 -15.61
C TYR A 79 -2.20 17.53 -14.14
N LYS A 80 -3.50 17.66 -13.86
CA LYS A 80 -4.04 17.61 -12.50
C LYS A 80 -4.51 16.20 -12.17
N GLN A 81 -4.13 15.71 -10.99
CA GLN A 81 -4.59 14.42 -10.50
C GLN A 81 -4.79 14.49 -8.98
N GLU A 82 -5.88 13.88 -8.53
CA GLU A 82 -6.16 13.66 -7.12
C GLU A 82 -5.43 12.41 -6.64
N THR A 83 -4.75 12.53 -5.50
CA THR A 83 -4.13 11.40 -4.81
C THR A 83 -5.20 10.56 -4.11
N LEU A 84 -4.93 9.27 -3.93
CA LEU A 84 -5.80 8.38 -3.17
C LEU A 84 -6.04 8.89 -1.74
N HIS A 85 -7.21 8.58 -1.18
CA HIS A 85 -7.54 8.83 0.23
C HIS A 85 -6.61 8.04 1.18
N PHE A 86 -6.64 8.35 2.47
CA PHE A 86 -5.80 7.68 3.46
C PHE A 86 -6.19 6.20 3.62
N ALA A 87 -5.20 5.32 3.83
CA ALA A 87 -5.47 4.00 4.38
C ALA A 87 -6.10 4.12 5.78
N SER A 88 -6.90 3.12 6.18
CA SER A 88 -7.60 3.21 7.46
C SER A 88 -6.64 3.31 8.65
N ARG A 89 -6.86 4.32 9.50
CA ARG A 89 -6.13 4.57 10.73
C ARG A 89 -6.58 3.67 11.86
N LEU A 90 -7.78 3.09 11.74
CA LEU A 90 -8.32 2.10 12.65
C LEU A 90 -7.88 0.69 12.24
N TYR A 91 -8.08 -0.26 13.14
CA TYR A 91 -7.74 -1.66 12.95
C TYR A 91 -8.85 -2.55 13.52
N PRO A 92 -9.06 -3.76 12.96
CA PRO A 92 -10.02 -4.71 13.51
C PRO A 92 -9.79 -4.98 15.00
N THR A 93 -10.88 -4.91 15.77
CA THR A 93 -10.86 -5.11 17.23
C THR A 93 -11.59 -6.39 17.61
N GLU A 94 -11.55 -6.76 18.90
CA GLU A 94 -12.25 -7.94 19.41
C GLU A 94 -11.89 -9.23 18.64
N VAL A 95 -10.62 -9.35 18.25
CA VAL A 95 -10.12 -10.54 17.55
C VAL A 95 -10.17 -11.72 18.51
N ALA A 96 -10.92 -12.74 18.15
CA ALA A 96 -11.13 -13.95 18.93
C ALA A 96 -10.84 -15.21 18.10
N VAL A 97 -10.22 -16.20 18.74
CA VAL A 97 -9.87 -17.49 18.14
C VAL A 97 -10.76 -18.57 18.75
N TYR A 98 -11.39 -19.38 17.90
CA TYR A 98 -12.19 -20.53 18.30
C TYR A 98 -11.64 -21.80 17.68
N SER A 99 -11.66 -22.90 18.42
CA SER A 99 -11.32 -24.23 17.88
C SER A 99 -12.26 -24.58 16.74
N HIS A 100 -11.72 -25.02 15.59
CA HIS A 100 -12.51 -25.46 14.44
C HIS A 100 -12.23 -26.92 14.08
N SER A 101 -10.96 -27.31 13.89
CA SER A 101 -10.54 -28.71 13.70
C SER A 101 -9.18 -28.99 14.33
N ALA A 102 -8.66 -30.22 14.17
CA ALA A 102 -7.34 -30.60 14.64
C ALA A 102 -6.17 -29.84 13.96
N THR A 103 -6.44 -29.16 12.84
CA THR A 103 -5.46 -28.41 12.03
C THR A 103 -5.99 -27.04 11.60
N SER A 104 -7.07 -26.55 12.21
CA SER A 104 -7.65 -25.25 11.87
C SER A 104 -8.32 -24.55 13.05
N VAL A 105 -8.35 -23.22 12.99
CA VAL A 105 -9.07 -22.36 13.93
C VAL A 105 -9.96 -21.38 13.19
N LEU A 106 -11.08 -21.01 13.79
CA LEU A 106 -11.94 -19.94 13.32
C LEU A 106 -11.55 -18.64 14.01
N LEU A 107 -11.13 -17.65 13.23
CA LEU A 107 -10.98 -16.28 13.67
C LEU A 107 -12.30 -15.52 13.48
N LYS A 108 -12.65 -14.69 14.46
CA LYS A 108 -13.68 -13.66 14.33
C LYS A 108 -13.13 -12.34 14.83
N TRP A 109 -13.61 -11.24 14.25
CA TRP A 109 -13.22 -9.89 14.66
C TRP A 109 -14.39 -8.94 14.45
N ARG A 110 -14.29 -7.76 15.06
CA ARG A 110 -15.16 -6.62 14.76
C ARG A 110 -14.58 -5.84 13.58
N GLY A 111 -15.39 -5.57 12.57
CA GLY A 111 -15.02 -4.70 11.45
C GLY A 111 -14.77 -3.26 11.90
N ILE A 112 -14.26 -2.44 10.99
CA ILE A 112 -13.97 -1.03 11.27
C ILE A 112 -14.81 -0.10 10.39
N LEU A 113 -15.05 1.10 10.88
CA LEU A 113 -15.63 2.20 10.12
C LEU A 113 -14.51 3.10 9.62
N ILE A 114 -14.72 3.72 8.46
CA ILE A 114 -13.79 4.70 7.88
C ILE A 114 -14.23 6.12 8.23
N GLU A 115 -13.26 7.03 8.30
CA GLU A 115 -13.50 8.48 8.33
C GLU A 115 -13.68 9.04 6.89
N PHE A 116 -14.08 10.30 6.76
CA PHE A 116 -14.42 10.88 5.44
C PHE A 116 -13.22 11.02 4.50
N ASP A 117 -12.01 11.10 5.06
CA ASP A 117 -10.73 11.24 4.35
C ASP A 117 -10.02 9.89 4.16
N GLU A 118 -10.66 8.78 4.55
CA GLU A 118 -10.13 7.43 4.39
C GLU A 118 -10.77 6.70 3.20
N ALA A 119 -9.97 5.91 2.50
CA ALA A 119 -10.42 5.12 1.37
C ALA A 119 -11.38 4.00 1.81
N THR A 120 -12.31 3.66 0.92
CA THR A 120 -13.23 2.53 1.15
C THR A 120 -12.45 1.23 1.31
N ILE A 121 -12.74 0.50 2.39
CA ILE A 121 -12.13 -0.80 2.67
C ILE A 121 -12.69 -1.82 1.68
N VAL A 122 -11.79 -2.59 1.07
CA VAL A 122 -12.12 -3.63 0.09
C VAL A 122 -12.13 -5.02 0.72
N ASN A 123 -11.16 -5.32 1.60
CA ASN A 123 -11.07 -6.58 2.34
C ASN A 123 -10.18 -6.44 3.60
N TYR A 124 -9.92 -7.56 4.26
CA TYR A 124 -8.97 -7.65 5.36
C TYR A 124 -7.80 -8.55 4.98
N ARG A 125 -6.62 -8.23 5.51
CA ARG A 125 -5.43 -9.08 5.43
C ARG A 125 -5.06 -9.62 6.80
N LEU A 126 -4.90 -10.94 6.88
CA LEU A 126 -4.41 -11.64 8.04
C LEU A 126 -2.91 -11.89 7.88
N TYR A 127 -2.17 -11.68 8.97
CA TYR A 127 -0.75 -11.97 9.07
C TYR A 127 -0.57 -13.08 10.08
N LEU A 128 -0.16 -14.28 9.65
CA LEU A 128 0.01 -15.44 10.51
C LEU A 128 1.47 -15.90 10.53
N TRP A 129 2.05 -16.06 11.72
CA TRP A 129 3.41 -16.62 11.85
C TRP A 129 3.58 -17.46 13.12
N PRO A 130 4.53 -18.41 13.17
CA PRO A 130 4.96 -19.02 14.41
C PRO A 130 5.55 -17.96 15.35
N SER A 131 5.11 -17.91 16.61
CA SER A 131 5.52 -16.86 17.56
C SER A 131 7.01 -16.86 17.92
N ASN A 132 7.72 -17.96 17.65
CA ASN A 132 9.17 -18.07 17.78
C ASN A 132 9.93 -17.52 16.56
N GLU A 133 9.22 -17.06 15.53
CA GLU A 133 9.79 -16.40 14.36
C GLU A 133 9.53 -14.89 14.36
N HIS A 134 10.20 -14.18 13.47
CA HIS A 134 10.02 -12.74 13.29
C HIS A 134 8.78 -12.45 12.45
N PHE A 135 8.03 -11.38 12.75
CA PHE A 135 6.84 -10.95 11.99
C PHE A 135 7.04 -10.87 10.45
N ARG A 136 8.27 -10.71 9.98
CA ARG A 136 8.59 -10.67 8.54
C ARG A 136 8.42 -12.02 7.83
N SER A 137 8.31 -13.13 8.57
CA SER A 137 7.98 -14.45 8.02
C SER A 137 6.47 -14.71 7.95
N ALA A 138 5.63 -13.73 8.33
CA ALA A 138 4.19 -13.91 8.32
C ALA A 138 3.66 -14.25 6.93
N GLU A 139 2.82 -15.28 6.88
CA GLU A 139 1.96 -15.56 5.75
C GLU A 139 0.90 -14.45 5.68
N GLU A 140 0.78 -13.83 4.51
CA GLU A 140 -0.23 -12.82 4.22
C GLU A 140 -1.42 -13.49 3.53
N ILE A 141 -2.60 -13.38 4.15
CA ILE A 141 -3.82 -14.03 3.71
C ILE A 141 -4.91 -12.98 3.55
N ASP A 142 -5.32 -12.71 2.31
CA ASP A 142 -6.39 -11.79 2.00
C ASP A 142 -7.77 -12.46 2.09
N THR A 143 -8.73 -11.77 2.69
CA THR A 143 -10.13 -12.20 2.67
C THR A 143 -10.80 -11.83 1.37
N ASP A 144 -11.87 -12.55 1.03
CA ASP A 144 -12.77 -12.16 -0.05
C ASP A 144 -13.84 -11.20 0.50
N GLY A 145 -13.65 -9.91 0.23
CA GLY A 145 -14.54 -8.84 0.71
C GLY A 145 -14.46 -8.55 2.21
N LEU A 146 -15.47 -7.81 2.70
CA LEU A 146 -15.57 -7.29 4.07
C LEU A 146 -16.15 -8.29 5.07
N VAL A 147 -15.57 -9.48 5.14
CA VAL A 147 -15.96 -10.50 6.12
C VAL A 147 -15.44 -10.16 7.52
N THR A 148 -16.11 -10.68 8.56
CA THR A 148 -15.71 -10.52 9.96
C THR A 148 -15.28 -11.84 10.62
N SER A 149 -14.96 -12.83 9.78
CA SER A 149 -14.48 -14.14 10.23
C SER A 149 -13.70 -14.86 9.12
N TYR A 150 -12.73 -15.68 9.51
CA TYR A 150 -11.92 -16.48 8.59
C TYR A 150 -11.45 -17.79 9.23
N ILE A 151 -11.33 -18.86 8.46
CA ILE A 151 -10.83 -20.16 8.94
C ILE A 151 -9.36 -20.28 8.54
N LEU A 152 -8.45 -20.20 9.52
CA LEU A 152 -7.04 -20.50 9.30
C LEU A 152 -6.86 -22.02 9.27
N THR A 153 -6.22 -22.52 8.22
CA THR A 153 -6.03 -23.97 7.98
C THR A 153 -4.54 -24.33 7.97
N ASN A 154 -4.23 -25.63 7.79
CA ASN A 154 -2.86 -26.15 7.70
C ASN A 154 -1.98 -25.85 8.93
N LEU A 155 -2.61 -25.71 10.10
CA LEU A 155 -1.93 -25.41 11.36
C LEU A 155 -1.41 -26.68 12.02
N LYS A 156 -0.27 -26.57 12.70
CA LYS A 156 0.37 -27.67 13.42
C LYS A 156 0.15 -27.55 14.92
N LYS A 157 -0.09 -28.69 15.57
CA LYS A 157 -0.18 -28.79 17.04
C LYS A 157 1.17 -28.50 17.68
N GLY A 158 1.14 -28.00 18.92
CA GLY A 158 2.35 -27.68 19.68
C GLY A 158 3.10 -26.43 19.22
N ILE A 159 2.58 -25.72 18.20
CA ILE A 159 3.11 -24.42 17.77
C ILE A 159 2.22 -23.32 18.35
N ILE A 160 2.84 -22.32 18.99
CA ILE A 160 2.16 -21.07 19.34
C ILE A 160 2.23 -20.17 18.11
N TYR A 161 1.09 -19.90 17.51
CA TYR A 161 0.93 -18.97 16.40
C TYR A 161 0.63 -17.56 16.93
N ALA A 162 1.10 -16.58 16.19
CA ALA A 162 0.77 -15.18 16.35
C ALA A 162 -0.01 -14.71 15.12
N VAL A 163 -1.06 -13.91 15.33
CA VAL A 163 -1.87 -13.35 14.26
C VAL A 163 -2.14 -11.87 14.46
N ARG A 164 -2.16 -11.12 13.36
CA ARG A 164 -2.67 -9.74 13.26
C ARG A 164 -3.59 -9.60 12.06
N ILE A 165 -4.49 -8.63 12.11
CA ILE A 165 -5.42 -8.32 11.01
C ILE A 165 -5.31 -6.83 10.68
N ALA A 166 -5.27 -6.49 9.40
CA ALA A 166 -5.35 -5.11 8.91
C ALA A 166 -6.49 -4.99 7.89
N ALA A 167 -7.06 -3.79 7.78
CA ALA A 167 -7.96 -3.45 6.69
C ALA A 167 -7.15 -3.06 5.44
N ILE A 168 -7.64 -3.41 4.26
CA ILE A 168 -7.05 -3.05 2.98
C ILE A 168 -8.03 -2.16 2.24
N SER A 169 -7.52 -1.10 1.63
CA SER A 169 -8.28 -0.14 0.84
C SER A 169 -7.46 0.28 -0.37
N ASP A 170 -8.06 0.99 -1.30
CA ASP A 170 -7.31 1.59 -2.43
C ASP A 170 -6.26 2.61 -1.92
N GLY A 171 -6.51 3.26 -0.77
CA GLY A 171 -5.55 4.12 -0.08
C GLY A 171 -4.36 3.38 0.54
N GLY A 172 -4.36 2.05 0.50
CA GLY A 172 -3.32 1.17 1.02
C GLY A 172 -3.75 0.34 2.23
N GLU A 173 -2.76 -0.26 2.89
CA GLU A 173 -2.94 -1.08 4.08
C GLU A 173 -3.11 -0.20 5.33
N GLY A 174 -4.18 -0.43 6.08
CA GLY A 174 -4.45 0.24 7.34
C GLY A 174 -3.56 -0.24 8.49
N LYS A 175 -3.85 0.23 9.71
CA LYS A 175 -3.12 -0.25 10.89
C LYS A 175 -3.39 -1.73 11.14
N LYS A 176 -2.35 -2.45 11.55
CA LYS A 176 -2.44 -3.84 12.02
C LYS A 176 -2.97 -3.86 13.45
N SER A 177 -3.86 -4.80 13.74
CA SER A 177 -4.36 -5.07 15.10
C SER A 177 -3.21 -5.40 16.06
N ILE A 178 -3.52 -5.44 17.36
CA ILE A 178 -2.63 -6.06 18.34
C ILE A 178 -2.35 -7.53 17.97
N THR A 179 -1.18 -8.05 18.38
CA THR A 179 -0.86 -9.47 18.18
C THR A 179 -1.73 -10.32 19.10
N LEU A 180 -2.48 -11.24 18.53
CA LEU A 180 -3.16 -12.31 19.25
C LEU A 180 -2.34 -13.60 19.14
N TYR A 181 -2.17 -14.32 20.25
CA TYR A 181 -1.47 -15.59 20.28
C TYR A 181 -2.44 -16.74 20.51
N PHE A 182 -2.24 -17.85 19.83
CA PHE A 182 -3.05 -19.06 20.02
C PHE A 182 -2.25 -20.33 19.69
N THR A 183 -2.73 -21.48 20.13
CA THR A 183 -2.17 -22.77 19.77
C THR A 183 -3.29 -23.80 19.62
N LEU A 184 -3.03 -24.88 18.87
CA LEU A 184 -3.96 -26.00 18.77
C LEU A 184 -3.67 -26.96 19.92
N THR A 185 -4.65 -27.14 20.80
CA THR A 185 -4.60 -28.14 21.86
C THR A 185 -5.25 -29.44 21.40
N ASP A 186 -4.75 -30.57 21.88
CA ASP A 186 -5.52 -31.80 21.82
C ASP A 186 -6.79 -31.64 22.65
N LYS A 187 -7.94 -31.96 22.07
CA LYS A 187 -9.20 -32.00 22.79
C LYS A 187 -9.09 -33.15 23.79
N THR A 188 -8.72 -32.88 25.04
CA THR A 188 -8.86 -33.87 26.11
C THR A 188 -10.36 -34.12 26.25
N MET A 189 -10.82 -35.28 25.78
CA MET A 189 -12.15 -35.78 26.09
C MET A 189 -12.18 -35.98 27.61
N SER A 190 -12.83 -35.06 28.33
CA SER A 190 -13.24 -35.33 29.70
C SER A 190 -14.34 -36.40 29.63
N ASN A 191 -14.03 -37.60 30.12
CA ASN A 191 -14.99 -38.67 30.39
C ASN A 191 -16.10 -38.21 31.35
#